data_AF-S2F6S1-F1
#
_entry.id   AF-S2F6S1-F1
#
_cell.length_a   1.000
_cell.length_b   1.000
_cell.length_c   1.000
_cell.angle_alpha   90.00
_cell.angle_beta   90.00
_cell.angle_gamma   90.00
#
_symmetry.space_group_name_H-M   'P 1'
#
loop_
_entity.id
_entity.type
_entity.pdbx_description
1 polymer ?
#
loop_
_entity_poly.entity_id
_entity_poly.type
_entity_poly.pdbx_seq_one_letter_code
_entity_poly.pdbx_strand_id
1 'polypeptide(L)'
;MNENRESVLKGDLLALVNDQAELIKAKLNGQLQWLQFSGPDYKIKSETWVLKAQLGTVEKFQHLITPSGLEQDISVIALARNAFENLIWLKLFNEDRHYGLVFYRQLLQQQLDSQMQAIAKAREEIELFKQLELEDVPDFDSIIDLIDNNTSEDDKAALVSNLINECREKVDLKARSAFSIYAQQAKHNGYAYQAHLIENDAIPHHEARIKTLKEHMNELLRSKPADTNPLLEPEFLEKAVRWNWAERASKLGMESHYKFLYSFTSRLLHATPMSLVTPVVLSSQEKDLLLDYLYLSVKASYEEIDRFTYPGQVSVVKISVDGIQE
;
A
#
# COMPACT_ATOMS: atom_id res chain seq x y z
N MET A 1 -5.23 -10.42 -40.98
CA MET A 1 -5.48 -10.88 -39.60
C MET A 1 -5.55 -9.62 -38.76
N ASN A 2 -6.74 -9.28 -38.25
CA ASN A 2 -6.91 -8.09 -37.42
C ASN A 2 -6.32 -8.43 -36.05
N GLU A 3 -5.21 -7.80 -35.67
CA GLU A 3 -4.72 -7.92 -34.29
C GLU A 3 -5.85 -7.50 -33.34
N ASN A 4 -6.10 -8.31 -32.33
CA ASN A 4 -7.06 -7.96 -31.28
C ASN A 4 -6.59 -6.64 -30.66
N ARG A 5 -7.41 -5.58 -30.73
CA ARG A 5 -7.07 -4.23 -30.24
C ARG A 5 -6.51 -4.24 -28.82
N GLU A 6 -7.07 -5.10 -27.98
CA GLU A 6 -6.58 -5.35 -26.62
C GLU A 6 -5.09 -5.74 -26.59
N SER A 7 -4.67 -6.63 -27.49
CA SER A 7 -3.28 -7.10 -27.58
C SER A 7 -2.33 -5.97 -27.99
N VAL A 8 -2.76 -5.11 -28.90
CA VAL A 8 -1.97 -3.96 -29.36
C VAL A 8 -1.79 -2.98 -28.20
N LEU A 9 -2.88 -2.60 -27.52
CA LEU A 9 -2.84 -1.67 -26.39
C LEU A 9 -1.97 -2.19 -25.23
N LYS A 10 -2.03 -3.50 -24.93
CA LYS A 10 -1.13 -4.12 -23.94
C LYS A 10 0.32 -4.04 -24.36
N GLY A 11 0.62 -4.35 -25.62
CA GLY A 11 1.97 -4.26 -26.19
C GLY A 11 2.53 -2.86 -26.09
N ASP A 12 1.76 -1.85 -26.52
CA ASP A 12 2.16 -0.44 -26.48
C ASP A 12 2.41 0.06 -25.06
N LEU A 13 1.55 -0.33 -24.11
CA LEU A 13 1.70 0.04 -22.71
C LEU A 13 2.94 -0.59 -22.08
N LEU A 14 3.21 -1.87 -22.34
CA LEU A 14 4.40 -2.56 -21.85
C LEU A 14 5.68 -1.95 -22.44
N ALA A 15 5.68 -1.67 -23.75
CA ALA A 15 6.80 -1.00 -24.42
C ALA A 15 7.07 0.37 -23.80
N LEU A 16 6.02 1.19 -23.62
CA LEU A 16 6.13 2.52 -23.00
C LEU A 16 6.82 2.47 -21.64
N VAL A 17 6.39 1.57 -20.76
CA VAL A 17 6.96 1.44 -19.40
C VAL A 17 8.40 0.97 -19.45
N ASN A 18 8.71 -0.04 -20.28
CA ASN A 18 10.06 -0.60 -20.37
C ASN A 18 11.07 0.39 -20.98
N ASP A 19 10.67 1.13 -22.01
CA ASP A 19 11.54 2.06 -22.73
C ASP A 19 11.88 3.30 -21.92
N GLN A 20 10.91 3.81 -21.14
CA GLN A 20 11.07 5.08 -20.40
C GLN A 20 11.68 4.89 -19.01
N ALA A 21 11.36 3.78 -18.34
CA ALA A 21 11.59 3.70 -16.91
C ALA A 21 13.07 3.72 -16.50
N GLU A 22 13.96 2.96 -17.15
CA GLU A 22 15.37 2.90 -16.72
C GLU A 22 16.09 4.24 -16.82
N LEU A 23 15.91 4.94 -17.95
CA LEU A 23 16.52 6.24 -18.16
C LEU A 23 16.01 7.28 -17.15
N ILE A 24 14.70 7.32 -16.94
CA ILE A 24 14.08 8.26 -16.00
C ILE A 24 14.52 7.96 -14.56
N LYS A 25 14.53 6.69 -14.13
CA LYS A 25 15.06 6.30 -12.81
C LYS A 25 16.51 6.73 -12.63
N ALA A 26 17.35 6.54 -13.64
CA ALA A 26 18.76 6.93 -13.57
C ALA A 26 18.94 8.45 -13.41
N LYS A 27 18.14 9.25 -14.13
CA LYS A 27 18.09 10.72 -13.98
C LYS A 27 17.61 11.13 -12.58
N LEU A 28 16.47 10.61 -12.13
CA LEU A 28 15.88 10.95 -10.82
C LEU A 28 16.83 10.59 -9.67
N ASN A 29 17.47 9.41 -9.73
CA ASN A 29 18.46 8.99 -8.74
C ASN A 29 19.70 9.89 -8.74
N GLY A 30 20.19 10.31 -9.91
CA GLY A 30 21.30 11.27 -10.02
C GLY A 30 20.97 12.61 -9.38
N GLN A 31 19.75 13.12 -9.61
CA GLN A 31 19.26 14.37 -9.01
C GLN A 31 19.08 14.26 -7.50
N LEU A 32 18.51 13.15 -7.00
CA LEU A 32 18.40 12.88 -5.57
C LEU A 32 19.76 12.82 -4.88
N GLN A 33 20.73 12.14 -5.49
CA GLN A 33 22.09 12.05 -4.98
C GLN A 33 22.77 13.43 -4.95
N TRP A 34 22.57 14.25 -5.98
CA TRP A 34 23.05 15.63 -5.99
C TRP A 34 22.46 16.48 -4.85
N LEU A 35 21.15 16.39 -4.62
CA LEU A 35 20.50 17.10 -3.52
C LEU A 35 21.06 16.68 -2.15
N GLN A 36 21.36 15.39 -1.96
CA GLN A 36 22.00 14.87 -0.76
C GLN A 36 23.38 15.49 -0.53
N PHE A 37 24.18 15.67 -1.59
CA PHE A 37 25.49 16.32 -1.49
C PHE A 37 25.41 17.83 -1.29
N SER A 38 24.29 18.46 -1.68
CA SER A 38 24.12 19.90 -1.61
C SER A 38 23.90 20.45 -0.19
N GLY A 39 23.65 19.59 0.81
CA GLY A 39 23.54 20.00 2.22
C GLY A 39 22.73 19.03 3.08
N PRO A 40 22.86 19.11 4.42
CA PRO A 40 22.15 18.23 5.36
C PRO A 40 20.63 18.45 5.39
N ASP A 41 20.17 19.60 4.90
CA ASP A 41 18.77 20.02 4.84
C ASP A 41 17.99 19.37 3.68
N TYR A 42 18.62 18.53 2.85
CA TYR A 42 17.95 17.93 1.69
C TYR A 42 16.66 17.17 2.06
N LYS A 43 16.55 16.63 3.28
CA LYS A 43 15.37 15.88 3.76
C LYS A 43 14.11 16.75 3.89
N ILE A 44 14.26 18.05 4.01
CA ILE A 44 13.16 19.02 4.15
C ILE A 44 13.02 19.91 2.89
N LYS A 45 13.74 19.59 1.80
CA LYS A 45 13.56 20.23 0.50
C LYS A 45 12.35 19.64 -0.22
N SER A 46 11.53 20.52 -0.78
CA SER A 46 10.34 20.16 -1.56
C SER A 46 10.70 19.22 -2.71
N GLU A 47 11.77 19.52 -3.42
CA GLU A 47 12.27 18.82 -4.59
C GLU A 47 12.68 17.39 -4.27
N THR A 48 13.28 17.14 -3.11
CA THR A 48 13.63 15.79 -2.66
C THR A 48 12.40 14.89 -2.64
N TRP A 49 11.26 15.41 -2.18
CA TRP A 49 10.04 14.63 -2.06
C TRP A 49 9.26 14.55 -3.37
N VAL A 50 9.33 15.56 -4.24
CA VAL A 50 8.87 15.44 -5.62
C VAL A 50 9.63 14.33 -6.33
N LEU A 51 10.97 14.36 -6.33
CA LEU A 51 11.81 13.37 -7.02
C LEU A 51 11.60 11.95 -6.46
N LYS A 52 11.43 11.79 -5.13
CA LYS A 52 11.07 10.50 -4.53
C LYS A 52 9.69 10.01 -4.98
N ALA A 53 8.70 10.89 -5.05
CA ALA A 53 7.36 10.53 -5.51
C ALA A 53 7.36 10.14 -7.01
N GLN A 54 8.12 10.87 -7.83
CA GLN A 54 8.33 10.54 -9.24
C GLN A 54 9.02 9.18 -9.39
N LEU A 55 10.11 8.94 -8.64
CA LEU A 55 10.82 7.66 -8.65
C LEU A 55 9.89 6.51 -8.26
N GLY A 56 9.16 6.66 -7.16
CA GLY A 56 8.18 5.66 -6.71
C GLY A 56 7.04 5.45 -7.70
N THR A 57 6.67 6.46 -8.50
CA THR A 57 5.69 6.30 -9.59
C THR A 57 6.24 5.42 -10.70
N VAL A 58 7.48 5.67 -11.14
CA VAL A 58 8.13 4.88 -12.19
C VAL A 58 8.33 3.42 -11.75
N GLU A 59 8.84 3.21 -10.54
CA GLU A 59 9.00 1.87 -9.96
C GLU A 59 7.66 1.14 -9.85
N LYS A 60 6.61 1.84 -9.42
CA LYS A 60 5.27 1.27 -9.32
C LYS A 60 4.73 0.86 -10.69
N PHE A 61 4.90 1.68 -11.72
CA PHE A 61 4.48 1.32 -13.07
C PHE A 61 5.21 0.07 -13.59
N GLN A 62 6.53 -0.01 -13.41
CA GLN A 62 7.28 -1.22 -13.79
C GLN A 62 6.82 -2.47 -13.04
N HIS A 63 6.51 -2.35 -11.75
CA HIS A 63 6.12 -3.49 -10.93
C HIS A 63 4.69 -3.96 -11.23
N LEU A 64 3.77 -3.02 -11.46
CA LEU A 64 2.35 -3.32 -11.57
C LEU A 64 1.87 -3.55 -13.01
N ILE A 65 2.50 -2.92 -13.99
CA ILE A 65 2.13 -3.03 -15.41
C ILE A 65 2.93 -4.19 -16.01
N THR A 66 2.41 -5.40 -15.79
CA THR A 66 3.00 -6.66 -16.26
C THR A 66 2.04 -7.39 -17.19
N PRO A 67 2.51 -8.31 -18.05
CA PRO A 67 1.62 -9.09 -18.91
C PRO A 67 0.47 -9.76 -18.13
N SER A 68 0.78 -10.42 -17.02
CA SER A 68 -0.22 -11.05 -16.13
C SER A 68 -1.15 -10.04 -15.46
N GLY A 69 -0.63 -8.86 -15.08
CA GLY A 69 -1.42 -7.80 -14.48
C GLY A 69 -2.45 -7.21 -15.46
N LEU A 70 -2.12 -7.12 -16.74
CA LEU A 70 -3.01 -6.58 -17.77
C LEU A 70 -4.02 -7.61 -18.30
N GLU A 71 -3.82 -8.90 -18.02
CA GLU A 71 -4.80 -9.94 -18.34
C GLU A 71 -6.01 -9.91 -17.39
N GLN A 72 -5.78 -9.55 -16.13
CA GLN A 72 -6.80 -9.56 -15.08
C GLN A 72 -7.60 -8.26 -15.04
N ASP A 73 -8.92 -8.36 -15.18
CA ASP A 73 -9.82 -7.20 -15.24
C ASP A 73 -9.77 -6.34 -13.97
N ILE A 74 -9.78 -6.96 -12.78
CA ILE A 74 -9.65 -6.26 -11.48
C ILE A 74 -8.35 -5.46 -11.43
N SER A 75 -7.26 -6.05 -11.92
CA SER A 75 -5.97 -5.40 -11.97
C SER A 75 -5.99 -4.20 -12.91
N VAL A 76 -6.50 -4.34 -14.14
CA VAL A 76 -6.65 -3.21 -15.09
C VAL A 76 -7.46 -2.05 -14.47
N ILE A 77 -8.56 -2.36 -13.78
CA ILE A 77 -9.40 -1.36 -13.10
C ILE A 77 -8.61 -0.63 -12.00
N ALA A 78 -7.89 -1.38 -11.15
CA ALA A 78 -7.09 -0.81 -10.07
C ALA A 78 -5.92 0.05 -10.62
N LEU A 79 -5.27 -0.41 -11.68
CA LEU A 79 -4.17 0.30 -12.34
C LEU A 79 -4.63 1.62 -12.96
N ALA A 80 -5.79 1.63 -13.63
CA ALA A 80 -6.34 2.86 -14.22
C ALA A 80 -6.55 3.93 -13.14
N ARG A 81 -7.15 3.56 -12.00
CA ARG A 81 -7.33 4.47 -10.86
C ARG A 81 -6.01 4.93 -10.26
N ASN A 82 -5.06 4.01 -10.11
CA ASN A 82 -3.74 4.34 -9.57
C ASN A 82 -2.96 5.31 -10.46
N ALA A 83 -2.96 5.07 -11.78
CA ALA A 83 -2.29 5.93 -12.75
C ALA A 83 -2.89 7.35 -12.75
N PHE A 84 -4.21 7.47 -12.65
CA PHE A 84 -4.88 8.76 -12.51
C PHE A 84 -4.47 9.52 -11.24
N GLU A 85 -4.45 8.83 -10.09
CA GLU A 85 -4.06 9.42 -8.81
C GLU A 85 -2.58 9.85 -8.80
N ASN A 86 -1.68 9.08 -9.41
CA ASN A 86 -0.29 9.48 -9.62
C ASN A 86 -0.20 10.70 -10.55
N LEU A 87 -0.95 10.71 -11.65
CA LEU A 87 -0.96 11.83 -12.60
C LEU A 87 -1.40 13.15 -11.93
N ILE A 88 -2.40 13.11 -11.04
CA ILE A 88 -2.79 14.28 -10.23
C ILE A 88 -1.59 14.79 -9.43
N TRP A 89 -0.89 13.91 -8.70
CA TRP A 89 0.28 14.32 -7.92
C TRP A 89 1.36 14.96 -8.79
N LEU A 90 1.70 14.35 -9.92
CA LEU A 90 2.73 14.85 -10.83
C LEU A 90 2.38 16.23 -11.40
N LYS A 91 1.10 16.44 -11.75
CA LYS A 91 0.61 17.75 -12.19
C LYS A 91 0.68 18.79 -11.06
N LEU A 92 0.31 18.42 -9.83
CA LEU A 92 0.43 19.32 -8.67
C LEU A 92 1.88 19.72 -8.41
N PHE A 93 2.84 18.80 -8.55
CA PHE A 93 4.27 19.13 -8.41
C PHE A 93 4.76 20.13 -9.45
N ASN A 94 4.24 20.05 -10.68
CA ASN A 94 4.55 21.01 -11.75
C ASN A 94 3.87 22.38 -11.55
N GLU A 95 2.70 22.44 -10.91
CA GLU A 95 2.05 23.69 -10.54
C GLU A 95 2.78 24.42 -9.40
N ASP A 96 3.18 23.67 -8.37
CA ASP A 96 3.93 24.20 -7.23
C ASP A 96 4.80 23.10 -6.60
N ARG A 97 6.12 23.27 -6.65
CA ARG A 97 7.08 22.32 -6.09
C ARG A 97 6.84 21.99 -4.61
N HIS A 98 6.25 22.91 -3.84
CA HIS A 98 5.96 22.72 -2.41
C HIS A 98 4.95 21.60 -2.16
N TYR A 99 4.21 21.16 -3.18
CA TYR A 99 3.44 19.92 -3.10
C TYR A 99 4.30 18.69 -2.77
N GLY A 100 5.62 18.72 -3.00
CA GLY A 100 6.53 17.69 -2.50
C GLY A 100 6.51 17.57 -0.97
N LEU A 101 6.47 18.69 -0.24
CA LEU A 101 6.34 18.66 1.23
C LEU A 101 4.93 18.29 1.68
N VAL A 102 3.90 18.69 0.94
CA VAL A 102 2.52 18.23 1.17
C VAL A 102 2.45 16.70 1.02
N PHE A 103 3.05 16.15 -0.03
CA PHE A 103 3.17 14.71 -0.25
C PHE A 103 3.90 14.03 0.91
N TYR A 104 5.04 14.56 1.35
CA TYR A 104 5.78 14.00 2.48
C TYR A 104 4.95 14.00 3.77
N ARG A 105 4.24 15.09 4.05
CA ARG A 105 3.35 15.18 5.20
C ARG A 105 2.26 14.10 5.15
N GLN A 106 1.61 13.93 4.00
CA GLN A 106 0.58 12.90 3.80
C GLN A 106 1.16 11.49 4.00
N LEU A 107 2.38 11.24 3.50
CA LEU A 107 3.09 9.98 3.73
C LEU A 107 3.33 9.73 5.23
N LEU A 108 3.86 10.71 5.96
CA LEU A 108 4.10 10.59 7.40
C LEU A 108 2.80 10.34 8.18
N GLN A 109 1.72 11.06 7.85
CA GLN A 109 0.43 10.90 8.50
C GLN A 109 -0.13 9.49 8.27
N GLN A 110 -0.12 9.01 7.02
CA GLN A 110 -0.59 7.66 6.69
C GLN A 110 0.23 6.58 7.38
N GLN A 111 1.55 6.76 7.49
CA GLN A 111 2.41 5.85 8.25
C GLN A 111 2.07 5.87 9.74
N LEU A 112 1.85 7.04 10.34
CA LEU A 112 1.43 7.16 11.74
C LEU A 112 0.10 6.46 12.00
N ASP A 113 -0.91 6.73 11.17
CA ASP A 113 -2.24 6.12 11.29
C ASP A 113 -2.15 4.59 11.17
N SER A 114 -1.35 4.09 10.21
CA SER A 114 -1.10 2.66 10.03
C SER A 114 -0.44 2.01 11.25
N GLN A 115 0.59 2.64 11.84
CA GLN A 115 1.23 2.10 13.05
C GLN A 115 0.27 2.10 14.24
N MET A 116 -0.55 3.14 14.39
CA MET A 116 -1.55 3.20 15.46
C MET A 116 -2.62 2.12 15.30
N GLN A 117 -3.08 1.86 14.07
CA GLN A 117 -4.00 0.76 13.78
C GLN A 117 -3.36 -0.60 14.05
N ALA A 118 -2.08 -0.79 13.71
CA ALA A 118 -1.35 -2.02 14.01
C ALA A 118 -1.29 -2.29 15.52
N ILE A 119 -0.99 -1.27 16.33
CA ILE A 119 -1.03 -1.39 17.81
C ILE A 119 -2.44 -1.71 18.32
N ALA A 120 -3.47 -1.03 17.79
CA ALA A 120 -4.85 -1.30 18.19
C ALA A 120 -5.24 -2.75 17.90
N LYS A 121 -4.93 -3.25 16.70
CA LYS A 121 -5.16 -4.65 16.32
C LYS A 121 -4.34 -5.62 17.17
N ALA A 122 -3.06 -5.33 17.42
CA ALA A 122 -2.22 -6.15 18.29
C ALA A 122 -2.79 -6.27 19.71
N ARG A 123 -3.35 -5.19 20.27
CA ARG A 123 -4.02 -5.21 21.58
C ARG A 123 -5.31 -6.03 21.56
N GLU A 124 -6.13 -5.91 20.52
CA GLU A 124 -7.30 -6.79 20.33
C GLU A 124 -6.90 -8.27 20.27
N GLU A 125 -5.79 -8.58 19.59
CA GLU A 125 -5.28 -9.96 19.47
C GLU A 125 -4.73 -10.51 20.78
N ILE A 126 -4.03 -9.69 21.59
CA ILE A 126 -3.60 -10.09 22.94
C ILE A 126 -4.80 -10.53 23.78
N GLU A 127 -5.87 -9.74 23.78
CA GLU A 127 -7.08 -10.06 24.56
C GLU A 127 -7.78 -11.31 24.03
N LEU A 128 -7.85 -11.47 22.70
CA LEU A 128 -8.35 -12.70 22.08
C LEU A 128 -7.53 -13.92 22.51
N PHE A 129 -6.20 -13.82 22.49
CA PHE A 129 -5.32 -14.95 22.81
C PHE A 129 -5.38 -15.36 24.27
N LYS A 130 -5.52 -14.39 25.19
CA LYS A 130 -5.81 -14.69 26.61
C LYS A 130 -7.14 -15.41 26.79
N GLN A 131 -8.16 -15.07 25.99
CA GLN A 131 -9.44 -15.79 26.01
C GLN A 131 -9.30 -17.20 25.46
N LEU A 132 -8.62 -17.35 24.32
CA LEU A 132 -8.40 -18.65 23.67
C LEU A 132 -7.55 -19.60 24.51
N GLU A 133 -6.60 -19.08 25.30
CA GLU A 133 -5.85 -19.89 26.27
C GLU A 133 -6.78 -20.58 27.29
N LEU A 134 -7.80 -19.88 27.78
CA LEU A 134 -8.76 -20.46 28.73
C LEU A 134 -9.64 -21.53 28.08
N GLU A 135 -9.85 -21.43 26.77
CA GLU A 135 -10.63 -22.39 25.97
C GLU A 135 -9.80 -23.57 25.47
N ASP A 136 -8.46 -23.44 25.41
CA ASP A 136 -7.51 -24.48 24.98
C ASP A 136 -7.18 -25.48 26.10
N VAL A 137 -8.12 -25.67 27.03
CA VAL A 137 -8.08 -26.69 28.07
C VAL A 137 -9.05 -27.80 27.67
N PRO A 138 -8.56 -29.03 27.38
CA PRO A 138 -9.44 -30.15 27.08
C PRO A 138 -10.39 -30.42 28.26
N ASP A 139 -11.66 -30.66 27.97
CA ASP A 139 -12.63 -31.12 28.98
C ASP A 139 -12.32 -32.59 29.33
N PHE A 140 -11.42 -32.79 30.28
CA PHE A 140 -11.00 -34.11 30.73
C PHE A 140 -12.14 -34.91 31.38
N ASP A 141 -13.15 -34.26 31.95
CA ASP A 141 -14.30 -34.95 32.54
C ASP A 141 -15.15 -35.60 31.43
N SER A 142 -15.38 -34.89 30.31
CA SER A 142 -16.03 -35.46 29.12
C SER A 142 -15.23 -36.61 28.48
N ILE A 143 -13.90 -36.59 28.60
CA ILE A 143 -13.01 -37.66 28.12
C ILE A 143 -13.16 -38.91 28.99
N ILE A 144 -13.25 -38.76 30.31
CA ILE A 144 -13.42 -39.87 31.25
C ILE A 144 -14.77 -40.57 31.03
N ASP A 145 -15.84 -39.82 30.77
CA ASP A 145 -17.17 -40.36 30.51
C ASP A 145 -17.28 -41.19 29.22
N LEU A 146 -16.41 -40.92 28.23
CA LEU A 146 -16.36 -41.64 26.95
C LEU A 146 -15.51 -42.92 27.01
N ILE A 147 -14.74 -43.13 28.08
CA ILE A 147 -13.84 -44.26 28.26
C ILE A 147 -14.52 -45.34 29.11
N ASP A 148 -15.05 -46.38 28.47
CA ASP A 148 -15.53 -47.58 29.18
C ASP A 148 -14.35 -48.49 29.59
N ASN A 149 -14.52 -49.25 30.67
CA ASN A 149 -13.53 -50.20 31.19
C ASN A 149 -13.15 -51.30 30.19
N ASN A 150 -14.01 -51.55 29.18
CA ASN A 150 -13.79 -52.53 28.11
C ASN A 150 -13.06 -51.99 26.88
N THR A 151 -12.74 -50.70 26.84
CA THR A 151 -12.02 -50.09 25.71
C THR A 151 -10.55 -50.50 25.73
N SER A 152 -9.97 -50.87 24.58
CA SER A 152 -8.54 -51.21 24.49
C SER A 152 -7.67 -49.98 24.79
N GLU A 153 -6.43 -50.19 25.25
CA GLU A 153 -5.50 -49.07 25.51
C GLU A 153 -5.24 -48.22 24.26
N ASP A 154 -5.11 -48.87 23.09
CA ASP A 154 -4.88 -48.18 21.81
C ASP A 154 -6.10 -47.34 21.40
N ASP A 155 -7.32 -47.85 21.62
CA ASP A 155 -8.56 -47.12 21.31
C ASP A 155 -8.78 -45.94 22.27
N LYS A 156 -8.40 -46.09 23.55
CA LYS A 156 -8.42 -44.98 24.53
C LYS A 156 -7.46 -43.87 24.13
N ALA A 157 -6.23 -44.23 23.73
CA ALA A 157 -5.25 -43.26 23.28
C ALA A 157 -5.71 -42.50 22.02
N ALA A 158 -6.33 -43.21 21.07
CA ALA A 158 -6.90 -42.60 19.86
C ALA A 158 -8.07 -41.65 20.17
N LEU A 159 -8.98 -42.02 21.07
CA LEU A 159 -10.10 -41.18 21.49
C LEU A 159 -9.64 -39.88 22.17
N VAL A 160 -8.70 -39.98 23.12
CA VAL A 160 -8.12 -38.81 23.80
C VAL A 160 -7.40 -37.91 22.80
N SER A 161 -6.62 -38.49 21.87
CA SER A 161 -5.92 -37.72 20.85
C SER A 161 -6.87 -36.97 19.93
N ASN A 162 -7.96 -37.60 19.49
CA ASN A 162 -8.96 -36.97 18.62
C ASN A 162 -9.67 -35.80 19.32
N LEU A 163 -10.09 -35.97 20.57
CA LEU A 163 -10.76 -34.91 21.33
C LEU A 163 -9.85 -33.70 21.59
N ILE A 164 -8.57 -33.94 21.91
CA ILE A 164 -7.58 -32.87 22.05
C ILE A 164 -7.40 -32.13 20.71
N ASN A 165 -7.33 -32.86 19.60
CA ASN A 165 -7.20 -32.26 18.28
C ASN A 165 -8.43 -31.44 17.89
N GLU A 166 -9.65 -31.93 18.14
CA GLU A 166 -10.88 -31.18 17.89
C GLU A 166 -10.99 -29.90 18.72
N CYS A 167 -10.56 -29.93 19.98
CA CYS A 167 -10.51 -28.74 20.83
C CYS A 167 -9.56 -27.70 20.23
N ARG A 168 -8.34 -28.12 19.87
CA ARG A 168 -7.34 -27.25 19.23
C ARG A 168 -7.83 -26.68 17.91
N GLU A 169 -8.46 -27.49 17.05
CA GLU A 169 -9.00 -27.02 15.78
C GLU A 169 -10.11 -25.97 15.95
N LYS A 170 -10.96 -26.09 16.99
CA LYS A 170 -11.97 -25.08 17.30
C LYS A 170 -11.35 -23.76 17.74
N VAL A 171 -10.35 -23.81 18.61
CA VAL A 171 -9.62 -22.63 19.09
C VAL A 171 -8.89 -21.95 17.92
N ASP A 172 -8.20 -22.73 17.08
CA ASP A 172 -7.54 -22.25 15.86
C ASP A 172 -8.51 -21.61 14.87
N LEU A 173 -9.71 -22.20 14.71
CA LEU A 173 -10.73 -21.65 13.84
C LEU A 173 -11.24 -20.30 14.36
N LYS A 174 -11.41 -20.14 15.68
CA LYS A 174 -11.77 -18.85 16.30
C LYS A 174 -10.69 -17.80 16.06
N ALA A 175 -9.42 -18.14 16.27
CA ALA A 175 -8.30 -17.23 16.01
C ALA A 175 -8.27 -16.78 14.53
N ARG A 176 -8.46 -17.70 13.59
CA ARG A 176 -8.53 -17.40 12.16
C ARG A 176 -9.74 -16.55 11.79
N SER A 177 -10.90 -16.81 12.40
CA SER A 177 -12.14 -16.07 12.14
C SER A 177 -12.07 -14.62 12.65
N ALA A 178 -11.21 -14.35 13.64
CA ALA A 178 -10.90 -13.00 14.10
C ALA A 178 -9.91 -12.24 13.19
N PHE A 179 -9.47 -12.85 12.07
CA PHE A 179 -8.47 -12.33 11.15
C PHE A 179 -7.20 -11.84 11.89
N SER A 180 -6.74 -12.65 12.85
CA SER A 180 -5.54 -12.34 13.62
C SER A 180 -4.28 -12.49 12.76
N ILE A 181 -3.40 -11.50 12.83
CA ILE A 181 -2.10 -11.47 12.14
C ILE A 181 -1.18 -12.55 12.73
N TYR A 182 -1.27 -12.77 14.04
CA TYR A 182 -0.37 -13.66 14.78
C TYR A 182 -0.93 -15.07 15.03
N ALA A 183 -2.12 -15.39 14.50
CA ALA A 183 -2.80 -16.67 14.76
C ALA A 183 -1.96 -17.88 14.36
N GLN A 184 -1.24 -17.80 13.23
CA GLN A 184 -0.41 -18.91 12.76
C GLN A 184 0.78 -19.15 13.69
N GLN A 185 1.40 -18.09 14.23
CA GLN A 185 2.47 -18.22 15.21
C GLN A 185 1.92 -18.72 16.55
N ALA A 186 0.75 -18.23 16.97
CA ALA A 186 0.08 -18.66 18.19
C ALA A 186 -0.23 -20.16 18.20
N LYS A 187 -0.66 -20.72 17.06
CA LYS A 187 -0.87 -22.17 16.90
C LYS A 187 0.36 -23.01 17.25
N HIS A 188 1.56 -22.53 16.93
CA HIS A 188 2.80 -23.27 17.19
C HIS A 188 3.40 -22.95 18.56
N ASN A 189 3.30 -21.69 18.99
CA ASN A 189 3.93 -21.16 20.19
C ASN A 189 3.06 -21.31 21.45
N GLY A 190 1.76 -21.54 21.29
CA GLY A 190 0.74 -21.36 22.32
C GLY A 190 0.23 -19.91 22.37
N TYR A 191 -1.08 -19.76 22.59
CA TYR A 191 -1.76 -18.47 22.59
C TYR A 191 -1.24 -17.51 23.67
N ALA A 192 -1.02 -18.01 24.89
CA ALA A 192 -0.48 -17.25 26.01
C ALA A 192 0.90 -16.66 25.71
N TYR A 193 1.80 -17.50 25.22
CA TYR A 193 3.18 -17.10 24.92
C TYR A 193 3.20 -16.13 23.73
N GLN A 194 2.37 -16.36 22.71
CA GLN A 194 2.27 -15.43 21.59
C GLN A 194 1.71 -14.06 22.03
N ALA A 195 0.73 -14.02 22.94
CA ALA A 195 0.25 -12.76 23.51
C ALA A 195 1.38 -11.99 24.21
N HIS A 196 2.21 -12.69 25.00
CA HIS A 196 3.39 -12.12 25.65
C HIS A 196 4.41 -11.56 24.63
N LEU A 197 4.69 -12.28 23.53
CA LEU A 197 5.58 -11.80 22.47
C LEU A 197 5.02 -10.54 21.77
N ILE A 198 3.71 -10.50 21.52
CA ILE A 198 3.08 -9.31 20.91
C ILE A 198 3.23 -8.09 21.84
N GLU A 199 3.00 -8.29 23.14
CA GLU A 199 3.07 -7.24 24.15
C GLU A 199 4.49 -6.68 24.32
N ASN A 200 5.51 -7.56 24.31
CA ASN A 200 6.89 -7.16 24.63
C ASN A 200 7.78 -6.88 23.42
N ASP A 201 7.44 -7.40 22.24
CA ASP A 201 8.25 -7.22 21.03
C ASP A 201 7.50 -6.40 19.96
N ALA A 202 6.31 -6.83 19.56
CA ALA A 202 5.59 -6.23 18.43
C ALA A 202 5.10 -4.81 18.74
N ILE A 203 4.43 -4.60 19.88
CA ILE A 203 3.92 -3.29 20.27
C ILE A 203 5.07 -2.28 20.47
N PRO A 204 6.15 -2.59 21.23
CA PRO A 204 7.27 -1.67 21.39
C PRO A 204 7.97 -1.32 20.07
N HIS A 205 8.06 -2.25 19.12
CA HIS A 205 8.57 -1.96 17.78
C HIS A 205 7.74 -0.89 17.05
N HIS A 206 6.41 -1.01 17.07
CA HIS A 206 5.52 -0.01 16.49
C HIS A 206 5.58 1.33 17.23
N GLU A 207 5.68 1.33 18.55
CA GLU A 207 5.81 2.56 19.36
C GLU A 207 7.12 3.31 19.07
N ALA A 208 8.23 2.58 18.94
CA ALA A 208 9.51 3.15 18.53
C ALA A 208 9.41 3.79 17.14
N ARG A 209 8.71 3.13 16.20
CA ARG A 209 8.48 3.68 14.86
C ARG A 209 7.60 4.94 14.90
N ILE A 210 6.54 4.96 15.70
CA ILE A 210 5.69 6.13 15.91
C ILE A 210 6.52 7.31 16.44
N LYS A 211 7.44 7.06 17.38
CA LYS A 211 8.31 8.11 17.92
C LYS A 211 9.15 8.76 16.81
N THR A 212 9.83 7.97 16.00
CA THR A 212 10.62 8.48 14.85
C THR A 212 9.75 9.25 13.85
N LEU A 213 8.55 8.73 13.53
CA LEU A 213 7.64 9.40 12.60
C LEU A 213 7.14 10.75 13.15
N LYS A 214 6.86 10.84 14.45
CA LYS A 214 6.49 12.11 15.11
C LYS A 214 7.65 13.11 15.11
N GLU A 215 8.88 12.66 15.29
CA GLU A 215 10.09 13.50 15.19
C GLU A 215 10.21 14.09 13.78
N HIS A 216 10.09 13.27 12.73
CA HIS A 216 10.10 13.72 11.34
C HIS A 216 8.94 14.68 11.00
N MET A 217 7.74 14.43 11.52
CA MET A 217 6.59 15.32 11.35
C MET A 217 6.86 16.69 12.00
N ASN A 218 7.39 16.69 13.23
CA ASN A 218 7.74 17.93 13.93
C ASN A 218 8.85 18.71 13.22
N GLU A 219 9.85 18.01 12.67
CA GLU A 219 10.90 18.62 11.85
C GLU A 219 10.31 19.28 10.60
N LEU A 220 9.42 18.60 9.88
CA LEU A 220 8.72 19.14 8.71
C LEU A 220 7.92 20.39 9.05
N LEU A 221 7.12 20.36 10.12
CA LEU A 221 6.28 21.50 10.52
C LEU A 221 7.11 22.72 10.94
N ARG A 222 8.29 22.51 11.55
CA ARG A 222 9.22 23.60 11.91
C ARG A 222 9.99 24.16 10.73
N SER A 223 10.19 23.36 9.68
CA SER A 223 11.01 23.68 8.51
C SER A 223 10.20 24.22 7.33
N LYS A 224 8.97 24.68 7.56
CA LYS A 224 8.12 25.30 6.52
C LYS A 224 8.92 26.38 5.76
N PRO A 225 9.09 26.25 4.43
CA PRO A 225 9.80 27.24 3.64
C PRO A 225 9.12 28.61 3.68
N ALA A 226 9.92 29.68 3.78
CA ALA A 226 9.41 31.06 3.84
C ALA A 226 8.69 31.50 2.55
N ASP A 227 9.01 30.88 1.41
CA ASP A 227 8.42 31.11 0.09
C ASP A 227 7.20 30.21 -0.20
N THR A 228 6.67 29.50 0.81
CA THR A 228 5.47 28.66 0.64
C THR A 228 4.27 29.51 0.21
N ASN A 229 3.57 29.09 -0.84
CA ASN A 229 2.34 29.70 -1.30
C ASN A 229 1.29 29.79 -0.16
N PRO A 230 0.69 30.96 0.12
CA PRO A 230 -0.36 31.12 1.13
C PRO A 230 -1.52 30.11 1.02
N LEU A 231 -1.83 29.66 -0.21
CA LEU A 231 -2.88 28.67 -0.45
C LEU A 231 -2.53 27.27 0.05
N LEU A 232 -1.26 26.98 0.28
CA LEU A 232 -0.78 25.70 0.82
C LEU A 232 -0.62 25.72 2.34
N GLU A 233 -0.72 26.88 3.00
CA GLU A 233 -0.58 26.97 4.46
C GLU A 233 -1.50 26.04 5.25
N PRO A 234 -2.77 25.83 4.86
CA PRO A 234 -3.66 24.88 5.54
C PRO A 234 -3.12 23.44 5.52
N GLU A 235 -2.32 23.07 4.53
CA GLU A 235 -1.70 21.74 4.42
C GLU A 235 -0.58 21.54 5.45
N PHE A 236 0.00 22.63 5.97
CA PHE A 236 1.10 22.62 6.94
C PHE A 236 0.64 22.92 8.38
N LEU A 237 -0.67 22.90 8.64
CA LEU A 237 -1.20 22.98 9.99
C LEU A 237 -1.02 21.63 10.73
N GLU A 238 -1.00 21.68 12.07
CA GLU A 238 -0.94 20.49 12.93
C GLU A 238 -2.07 19.51 12.58
N LYS A 239 -3.27 20.05 12.37
CA LYS A 239 -4.40 19.33 11.76
C LYS A 239 -4.60 19.80 10.32
N ALA A 240 -3.97 19.14 9.37
CA ALA A 240 -4.18 19.46 7.96
C ALA A 240 -5.55 19.02 7.48
N VAL A 241 -5.93 19.62 6.35
CA VAL A 241 -7.12 19.27 5.59
C VAL A 241 -7.02 17.82 5.10
N ARG A 242 -8.14 17.08 5.19
CA ARG A 242 -8.23 15.72 4.65
C ARG A 242 -8.00 15.76 3.14
N TRP A 243 -7.11 14.91 2.63
CA TRP A 243 -6.87 14.79 1.20
C TRP A 243 -8.15 14.36 0.45
N ASN A 244 -8.57 15.18 -0.52
CA ASN A 244 -9.76 14.93 -1.32
C ASN A 244 -9.43 14.90 -2.82
N TRP A 245 -9.50 13.71 -3.41
CA TRP A 245 -9.20 13.50 -4.83
C TRP A 245 -10.09 14.28 -5.79
N ALA A 246 -11.37 14.49 -5.45
CA ALA A 246 -12.30 15.26 -6.29
C ALA A 246 -11.87 16.73 -6.38
N GLU A 247 -11.51 17.32 -5.24
CA GLU A 247 -11.04 18.71 -5.15
C GLU A 247 -9.72 18.90 -5.90
N ARG A 248 -8.77 17.97 -5.76
CA ARG A 248 -7.49 18.03 -6.49
C ARG A 248 -7.67 17.87 -7.99
N ALA A 249 -8.55 16.97 -8.41
CA ALA A 249 -8.90 16.83 -9.82
C ALA A 249 -9.55 18.10 -10.36
N SER A 250 -10.49 18.70 -9.61
CA SER A 250 -11.13 19.97 -9.98
C SER A 250 -10.11 21.11 -10.13
N LYS A 251 -9.16 21.24 -9.19
CA LYS A 251 -8.07 22.23 -9.26
C LYS A 251 -7.24 22.12 -10.54
N LEU A 252 -7.05 20.91 -11.06
CA LEU A 252 -6.29 20.62 -12.26
C LEU A 252 -7.14 20.56 -13.55
N GLY A 253 -8.44 20.86 -13.47
CA GLY A 253 -9.36 20.74 -14.61
C GLY A 253 -9.67 19.29 -15.03
N MET A 254 -9.39 18.31 -14.16
CA MET A 254 -9.59 16.87 -14.41
C MET A 254 -10.87 16.31 -13.75
N GLU A 255 -11.84 17.16 -13.46
CA GLU A 255 -13.07 16.76 -12.75
C GLU A 255 -13.89 15.72 -13.51
N SER A 256 -13.99 15.85 -14.85
CA SER A 256 -14.69 14.88 -15.69
C SER A 256 -14.03 13.50 -15.66
N HIS A 257 -12.69 13.45 -15.65
CA HIS A 257 -11.91 12.22 -15.54
C HIS A 257 -12.15 11.57 -14.18
N TYR A 258 -12.12 12.36 -13.10
CA TYR A 258 -12.43 11.88 -11.74
C TYR A 258 -13.82 11.26 -11.69
N LYS A 259 -14.86 12.00 -12.14
CA LYS A 259 -16.25 11.54 -12.09
C LYS A 259 -16.45 10.24 -12.87
N PHE A 260 -15.91 10.17 -14.09
CA PHE A 260 -15.97 8.97 -14.91
C PHE A 260 -15.27 7.80 -14.23
N LEU A 261 -13.99 7.93 -13.90
CA LEU A 261 -13.16 6.83 -13.43
C LEU A 261 -13.65 6.31 -12.08
N TYR A 262 -13.96 7.20 -11.13
CA TYR A 262 -14.45 6.78 -9.82
C TYR A 262 -15.83 6.13 -9.90
N SER A 263 -16.76 6.66 -10.70
CA SER A 263 -18.07 6.03 -10.89
C SER A 263 -17.95 4.66 -11.56
N PHE A 264 -17.18 4.60 -12.64
CA PHE A 264 -17.00 3.41 -13.45
C PHE A 264 -16.31 2.28 -12.68
N THR A 265 -15.17 2.57 -12.04
CA THR A 265 -14.41 1.57 -11.27
C THR A 265 -15.11 1.16 -9.98
N SER A 266 -15.82 2.07 -9.30
CA SER A 266 -16.59 1.75 -8.09
C SER A 266 -17.71 0.74 -8.35
N ARG A 267 -18.44 0.91 -9.46
CA ARG A 267 -19.50 -0.03 -9.91
C ARG A 267 -18.97 -1.46 -10.10
N LEU A 268 -17.72 -1.60 -10.52
CA LEU A 268 -17.10 -2.89 -10.85
C LEU A 268 -16.37 -3.52 -9.64
N LEU A 269 -15.82 -2.72 -8.74
CA LEU A 269 -15.04 -3.20 -7.59
C LEU A 269 -15.85 -3.43 -6.32
N HIS A 270 -16.98 -2.75 -6.14
CA HIS A 270 -17.78 -2.86 -4.92
C HIS A 270 -18.99 -3.78 -5.10
N ALA A 271 -19.32 -4.53 -4.04
CA ALA A 271 -20.56 -5.29 -3.93
C ALA A 271 -21.73 -4.33 -3.67
N THR A 272 -22.25 -3.74 -4.73
CA THR A 272 -23.52 -3.02 -4.76
C THR A 272 -24.64 -4.01 -5.11
N PRO A 273 -25.91 -3.72 -4.76
CA PRO A 273 -27.02 -4.59 -5.15
C PRO A 273 -27.06 -4.91 -6.65
N MET A 274 -26.62 -3.96 -7.50
CA MET A 274 -26.51 -4.16 -8.94
C MET A 274 -25.38 -5.14 -9.30
N SER A 275 -24.18 -4.99 -8.72
CA SER A 275 -23.04 -5.84 -9.04
C SER A 275 -23.16 -7.27 -8.50
N LEU A 276 -24.06 -7.53 -7.54
CA LEU A 276 -24.40 -8.89 -7.12
C LEU A 276 -25.15 -9.69 -8.19
N VAL A 277 -25.85 -9.03 -9.11
CA VAL A 277 -26.68 -9.68 -10.15
C VAL A 277 -26.16 -9.45 -11.57
N THR A 278 -25.13 -8.63 -11.75
CA THR A 278 -24.47 -8.41 -13.05
C THR A 278 -23.09 -9.08 -13.11
N PRO A 279 -22.67 -9.61 -14.27
CA PRO A 279 -21.32 -10.16 -14.44
C PRO A 279 -20.23 -9.14 -14.09
N VAL A 280 -19.19 -9.60 -13.38
CA VAL A 280 -18.06 -8.78 -12.88
C VAL A 280 -16.97 -8.57 -13.95
N VAL A 281 -17.06 -9.29 -15.07
CA VAL A 281 -16.06 -9.30 -16.14
C VAL A 281 -16.23 -8.06 -17.02
N LEU A 282 -15.11 -7.42 -17.37
CA LEU A 282 -15.13 -6.31 -18.32
C LEU A 282 -15.55 -6.83 -19.70
N SER A 283 -16.48 -6.13 -20.35
CA SER A 283 -16.64 -6.32 -21.78
C SER A 283 -15.35 -5.94 -22.52
N SER A 284 -15.11 -6.49 -23.71
CA SER A 284 -13.92 -6.15 -24.51
C SER A 284 -13.80 -4.65 -24.76
N GLN A 285 -14.92 -3.93 -24.95
CA GLN A 285 -14.93 -2.49 -25.14
C GLN A 285 -14.54 -1.72 -23.87
N GLU A 286 -15.02 -2.15 -22.70
CA GLU A 286 -14.64 -1.54 -21.42
C GLU A 286 -13.17 -1.80 -21.10
N LYS A 287 -12.65 -2.99 -21.43
CA LYS A 287 -11.24 -3.33 -21.27
C LYS A 287 -10.35 -2.51 -22.20
N ASP A 288 -10.69 -2.40 -23.48
CA ASP A 288 -9.99 -1.55 -24.44
C ASP A 288 -9.98 -0.10 -23.97
N LEU A 289 -11.11 0.43 -23.49
CA LEU A 289 -11.20 1.79 -22.96
C LEU A 289 -10.28 2.02 -21.76
N LEU A 290 -10.24 1.09 -20.81
CA LEU A 290 -9.37 1.22 -19.63
C LEU A 290 -7.89 1.06 -19.98
N LEU A 291 -7.54 0.18 -20.92
CA LEU A 291 -6.17 0.02 -21.39
C LEU A 291 -5.68 1.28 -22.12
N ASP A 292 -6.52 1.86 -22.97
CA ASP A 292 -6.22 3.12 -23.66
C ASP A 292 -6.08 4.29 -22.66
N TYR A 293 -7.01 4.38 -21.69
CA TYR A 293 -6.91 5.35 -20.61
C TYR A 293 -5.62 5.19 -19.79
N LEU A 294 -5.25 3.95 -19.47
CA LEU A 294 -4.03 3.63 -18.72
C LEU A 294 -2.78 4.02 -19.52
N TYR A 295 -2.72 3.69 -20.81
CA TYR A 295 -1.67 4.13 -21.72
C TYR A 295 -1.51 5.65 -21.73
N LEU A 296 -2.61 6.39 -21.97
CA LEU A 296 -2.57 7.85 -22.00
C LEU A 296 -2.18 8.45 -20.66
N SER A 297 -2.64 7.87 -19.54
CA SER A 297 -2.31 8.37 -18.20
C SER A 297 -0.85 8.14 -17.85
N VAL A 298 -0.31 6.94 -18.14
CA VAL A 298 1.10 6.61 -17.90
C VAL A 298 2.01 7.45 -18.77
N LYS A 299 1.66 7.64 -20.05
CA LYS A 299 2.39 8.52 -20.96
C LYS A 299 2.42 9.95 -20.43
N ALA A 300 1.26 10.50 -20.07
CA ALA A 300 1.18 11.83 -19.47
C ALA A 300 1.97 11.92 -18.15
N SER A 301 1.99 10.86 -17.33
CA SER A 301 2.82 10.83 -16.11
C SER A 301 4.30 10.96 -16.43
N TYR A 302 4.82 10.25 -17.44
CA TYR A 302 6.22 10.43 -17.86
C TYR A 302 6.49 11.84 -18.39
N GLU A 303 5.59 12.41 -19.18
CA GLU A 303 5.70 13.79 -19.68
C GLU A 303 5.73 14.82 -18.52
N GLU A 304 4.91 14.62 -17.49
CA GLU A 304 4.90 15.46 -16.29
C GLU A 304 6.19 15.30 -15.46
N ILE A 305 6.78 14.11 -15.43
CA ILE A 305 8.08 13.88 -14.78
C ILE A 305 9.19 14.64 -15.52
N ASP A 306 9.25 14.50 -16.85
CA ASP A 306 10.27 15.16 -17.66
C ASP A 306 10.13 16.69 -17.67
N ARG A 307 8.91 17.22 -17.52
CA ARG A 307 8.65 18.66 -17.45
C ARG A 307 9.05 19.30 -16.12
N PHE A 308 9.17 18.51 -15.06
CA PHE A 308 9.44 19.05 -13.73
C PHE A 308 10.83 19.68 -13.66
N THR A 309 10.86 20.96 -13.25
CA THR A 309 12.09 21.73 -13.07
C THR A 309 12.10 22.44 -11.73
N TYR A 310 13.30 22.71 -11.20
CA TYR A 310 13.45 23.41 -9.93
C TYR A 310 14.76 24.24 -9.87
N PRO A 311 14.80 25.30 -9.05
CA PRO A 311 16.02 26.11 -8.85
C PRO A 311 17.22 25.27 -8.42
N GLY A 312 18.34 25.39 -9.14
CA GLY A 312 19.56 24.62 -8.86
C GLY A 312 19.52 23.17 -9.33
N GLN A 313 18.55 22.80 -10.17
CA GLN A 313 18.52 21.50 -10.84
C GLN A 313 19.76 21.30 -11.70
N VAL A 314 20.32 20.11 -11.63
CA VAL A 314 21.47 19.68 -12.43
C VAL A 314 21.09 18.49 -13.31
N SER A 315 21.74 18.40 -14.47
CA SER A 315 21.62 17.25 -15.36
C SER A 315 22.64 16.18 -14.96
N VAL A 316 22.30 15.37 -13.96
CA VAL A 316 23.14 14.28 -13.46
C VAL A 316 22.38 12.96 -13.60
N VAL A 317 23.07 11.92 -14.06
CA VAL A 317 22.54 10.56 -14.18
C VAL A 317 23.37 9.64 -13.30
N LYS A 318 22.71 8.83 -12.47
CA LYS A 318 23.39 7.80 -11.69
C LYS A 318 23.48 6.52 -12.53
N ILE A 319 24.69 6.04 -12.76
CA ILE A 319 24.95 4.75 -13.43
C ILE A 319 25.32 3.75 -12.35
N SER A 320 24.49 2.74 -12.14
CA SER A 320 24.85 1.57 -11.34
C SER A 320 25.57 0.58 -12.25
N VAL A 321 26.84 0.29 -11.97
CA VAL A 321 27.59 -0.75 -12.68
C VAL A 321 27.53 -1.99 -11.80
N ASP A 322 26.64 -2.92 -12.14
CA ASP A 322 26.60 -4.23 -11.49
C ASP A 322 27.92 -4.96 -11.80
N GLY A 323 28.79 -5.11 -10.81
CA GLY A 323 30.07 -5.83 -10.97
C GLY A 323 31.29 -5.26 -10.24
N ILE A 324 31.19 -4.11 -9.57
CA ILE A 324 32.24 -3.64 -8.66
C ILE A 324 31.76 -3.86 -7.23
N GLN A 325 32.05 -5.04 -6.69
CA GLN A 325 32.13 -5.23 -5.25
C GLN A 325 33.31 -4.40 -4.76
N GLU A 326 33.06 -3.38 -3.93
CA GLU A 326 34.06 -2.91 -2.97
C GLU A 326 33.98 -3.75 -1.70
#